data_AF-A0A2H5SUB5-F1
#
_entry.id   AF-A0A2H5SUB5-F1
#
_cell.length_a   1.000
_cell.length_b   1.000
_cell.length_c   1.000
_cell.angle_alpha   90.00
_cell.angle_beta   90.00
_cell.angle_gamma   90.00
#
_symmetry.space_group_name_H-M   'P 1'
#
loop_
_entity.id
_entity.type
_entity.pdbx_description
1 polymer ?
#
loop_
_entity_poly.entity_id
_entity_poly.type
_entity_poly.pdbx_seq_one_letter_code
_entity_poly.pdbx_strand_id
1 'polypeptide(L)'
;MQIIPLRPVYPDSCIDDMLELMLQYPVFFYKIRKLKLRLFNSSPSYSKNFILQMINLYQNLKQISLNSSSFPIYQSLLLSKDYNHSSSTLNTIILYDLNFKVITNLDKLFKQLNVLESVHIIYCDLGTDFIQQIINLTKPLKLKSLLFNGNKELQIVESLQLLLQKYGDYLENFRFKVGSNSFISEEQQLLESIIKYCKNIKFLDLTVIDSTQIIYSLLNFTENVKQNLNHLSITVYNNFGRLSYIDLSTILLQNLGQLLPLKLEYLSLTLNIKYKNDFEMFLKNSQNTFIKKLLINNKGSKDDNKEGHDIHDFILSYLKEYIMKKERIKYLAIINFNTDLFSFKDEVKEFELYNIKIQKYCDLFIDSNLKFVEELEDF
;
A
#
# COMPACT_ATOMS: atom_id res chain seq x y z
N MET A 1 18.59 -6.42 8.42
CA MET A 1 18.29 -6.62 9.85
C MET A 1 17.05 -5.82 10.17
N GLN A 2 16.00 -6.47 10.65
CA GLN A 2 14.84 -5.77 11.21
C GLN A 2 15.18 -5.49 12.68
N ILE A 3 15.50 -4.24 13.01
CA ILE A 3 15.46 -3.82 14.43
C ILE A 3 14.00 -3.45 14.66
N ILE A 4 13.21 -4.47 15.02
CA ILE A 4 11.89 -4.25 15.60
C ILE A 4 12.13 -4.26 17.10
N PRO A 5 11.99 -3.13 17.80
CA PRO A 5 11.74 -3.20 19.23
C PRO A 5 10.45 -4.00 19.36
N LEU A 6 10.52 -5.19 19.95
CA LEU A 6 9.35 -6.00 20.22
C LEU A 6 8.32 -5.14 20.98
N ARG A 7 7.03 -5.34 20.70
CA ARG A 7 5.93 -4.77 21.50
C ARG A 7 6.26 -4.92 22.99
N PRO A 8 5.86 -3.96 23.85
CA PRO A 8 6.37 -3.82 25.21
C PRO A 8 5.89 -5.01 26.06
N VAL A 9 6.72 -6.04 26.13
CA VAL A 9 6.62 -7.12 27.13
C VAL A 9 7.94 -7.24 27.91
N TYR A 10 8.99 -6.52 27.48
CA TYR A 10 10.25 -6.44 28.20
C TYR A 10 10.52 -4.99 28.63
N PRO A 11 11.10 -4.77 29.82
CA PRO A 11 11.47 -3.43 30.28
C PRO A 11 12.47 -2.79 29.30
N ASP A 12 12.35 -1.48 29.09
CA ASP A 12 13.16 -0.69 28.14
C ASP A 12 14.68 -0.91 28.30
N SER A 13 15.13 -1.35 29.48
CA SER A 13 16.54 -1.71 29.77
C SER A 13 17.11 -2.80 28.86
N CYS A 14 16.30 -3.77 28.43
CA CYS A 14 16.78 -4.90 27.62
C CYS A 14 17.21 -4.45 26.21
N ILE A 15 16.57 -3.43 25.65
CA ILE A 15 16.93 -2.90 24.33
C ILE A 15 18.24 -2.13 24.41
N ASP A 16 18.41 -1.30 25.44
CA ASP A 16 19.64 -0.54 25.63
C ASP A 16 20.85 -1.47 25.84
N ASP A 17 20.70 -2.51 26.67
CA ASP A 17 21.74 -3.53 26.88
C ASP A 17 22.10 -4.26 25.57
N MET A 18 21.09 -4.60 24.75
CA MET A 18 21.33 -5.22 23.44
C MET A 18 22.07 -4.26 22.49
N LEU A 19 21.66 -2.99 22.40
CA LEU A 19 22.31 -2.01 21.54
C LEU A 19 23.76 -1.77 21.99
N GLU A 20 24.00 -1.68 23.30
CA GLU A 20 25.34 -1.54 23.88
C GLU A 20 26.22 -2.76 23.55
N LEU A 21 25.70 -3.98 23.73
CA LEU A 21 26.40 -5.21 23.33
C LEU A 21 26.72 -5.24 21.84
N MET A 22 25.78 -4.84 20.98
CA MET A 22 26.02 -4.81 19.53
C MET A 22 27.11 -3.79 19.16
N LEU A 23 27.16 -2.64 19.84
CA LEU A 23 28.19 -1.62 19.64
C LEU A 23 29.60 -2.09 20.03
N GLN A 24 29.72 -3.06 20.95
CA GLN A 24 31.00 -3.71 21.25
C GLN A 24 31.55 -4.55 20.08
N TYR A 25 30.71 -4.91 19.10
CA TYR A 25 31.08 -5.71 17.92
C TYR A 25 30.79 -4.96 16.60
N PRO A 26 31.47 -3.84 16.30
CA PRO A 26 31.12 -2.92 15.21
C PRO A 26 31.19 -3.54 13.81
N VAL A 27 32.02 -4.59 13.65
CA VAL A 27 32.18 -5.33 12.38
C VAL A 27 30.86 -5.89 11.86
N PHE A 28 29.92 -6.21 12.76
CA PHE A 28 28.60 -6.69 12.41
C PHE A 28 27.83 -5.68 11.53
N PHE A 29 27.94 -4.38 11.81
CA PHE A 29 27.21 -3.34 11.09
C PHE A 29 27.72 -3.12 9.67
N TYR A 30 29.00 -3.39 9.38
CA TYR A 30 29.59 -3.18 8.06
C TYR A 30 28.95 -4.04 6.96
N LYS A 31 28.36 -5.19 7.33
CA LYS A 31 27.71 -6.12 6.39
C LYS A 31 26.24 -5.77 6.12
N ILE A 32 25.65 -4.86 6.90
CA ILE A 32 24.22 -4.54 6.79
C ILE A 32 23.98 -3.58 5.63
N ARG A 33 23.15 -4.02 4.68
CA ARG A 33 22.77 -3.25 3.48
C ARG A 33 21.35 -2.69 3.52
N LYS A 34 20.45 -3.31 4.28
CA LYS A 34 19.06 -2.86 4.48
C LYS A 34 18.80 -2.69 5.97
N LEU A 35 18.38 -1.48 6.37
CA LEU A 35 18.04 -1.13 7.74
C LEU A 35 16.59 -0.68 7.83
N LYS A 36 15.82 -1.34 8.69
CA LYS A 36 14.48 -0.88 9.07
C LYS A 36 14.58 -0.33 10.48
N LEU A 37 14.48 0.99 10.60
CA LEU A 37 14.58 1.69 11.87
C LEU A 37 13.17 2.13 12.27
N ARG A 38 12.50 1.30 13.08
CA ARG A 38 11.19 1.64 13.64
C ARG A 38 11.33 1.80 15.13
N LEU A 39 11.32 3.03 15.60
CA LEU A 39 11.34 3.33 17.02
C LEU A 39 9.90 3.54 17.48
N PHE A 40 9.60 3.11 18.70
CA PHE A 40 8.33 3.43 19.35
C PHE A 40 8.54 4.60 20.31
N ASN A 41 7.53 5.47 20.41
CA ASN A 41 7.59 6.75 21.13
C ASN A 41 7.97 6.67 22.62
N SER A 42 8.03 5.47 23.22
CA SER A 42 8.47 5.25 24.60
C SER A 42 9.99 5.19 24.78
N SER A 43 10.80 5.25 23.71
CA SER A 43 12.25 5.05 23.83
C SER A 43 12.92 6.22 24.60
N PRO A 44 13.62 5.95 25.71
CA PRO A 44 14.35 6.97 26.48
C PRO A 44 15.34 7.78 25.62
N SER A 45 15.73 8.96 26.10
CA SER A 45 16.79 9.78 25.47
C SER A 45 18.11 9.04 25.32
N TYR A 46 18.40 8.07 26.19
CA TYR A 46 19.61 7.25 26.18
C TYR A 46 19.69 6.34 24.94
N SER A 47 18.59 5.66 24.59
CA SER A 47 18.50 4.80 23.41
C SER A 47 18.79 5.55 22.10
N LYS A 48 18.48 6.86 22.05
CA LYS A 48 18.74 7.70 20.86
C LYS A 48 20.24 7.85 20.57
N ASN A 49 21.08 7.93 21.60
CA ASN A 49 22.53 8.05 21.43
C ASN A 49 23.12 6.77 20.84
N PHE A 50 22.69 5.61 21.32
CA PHE A 50 23.13 4.33 20.74
C PHE A 50 22.69 4.15 19.30
N ILE A 51 21.48 4.57 18.96
CA ILE A 51 20.98 4.54 17.58
C ILE A 51 21.84 5.42 16.66
N LEU A 52 22.20 6.63 17.10
CA LEU A 52 23.10 7.51 16.35
C LEU A 52 24.48 6.85 16.13
N GLN A 53 25.05 6.27 17.18
CA GLN A 53 26.33 5.55 17.09
C GLN A 53 26.23 4.37 16.13
N MET A 54 25.15 3.60 16.19
CA MET A 54 24.93 2.49 15.26
C MET A 54 24.78 2.94 13.82
N ILE A 55 24.04 4.03 13.57
CA ILE A 55 23.85 4.53 12.22
C ILE A 55 25.19 4.95 11.61
N ASN A 56 26.07 5.58 12.41
CA ASN A 56 27.43 5.94 12.02
C ASN A 56 28.30 4.74 11.63
N LEU A 57 28.03 3.55 12.14
CA LEU A 57 28.79 2.35 11.83
C LEU A 57 28.37 1.70 10.50
N TYR A 58 27.21 2.06 9.91
CA TYR A 58 26.78 1.46 8.64
C TYR A 58 27.52 2.06 7.44
N GLN A 59 28.58 1.38 7.01
CA GLN A 59 29.40 1.79 5.86
C GLN A 59 28.81 1.41 4.49
N ASN A 60 27.96 0.38 4.41
CA ASN A 60 27.44 -0.19 3.16
C ASN A 60 25.92 -0.15 3.07
N LEU A 61 25.28 0.77 3.79
CA LEU A 61 23.84 0.88 3.83
C LEU A 61 23.31 1.32 2.46
N LYS A 62 22.44 0.51 1.86
CA LYS A 62 21.79 0.79 0.57
C LYS A 62 20.36 1.28 0.75
N GLN A 63 19.63 0.71 1.72
CA GLN A 63 18.24 1.04 1.97
C GLN A 63 17.99 1.32 3.44
N ILE A 64 17.22 2.38 3.72
CA ILE A 64 16.72 2.68 5.06
C ILE A 64 15.20 2.93 5.05
N SER A 65 14.51 2.40 6.06
CA SER A 65 13.11 2.73 6.34
C SER A 65 13.01 3.51 7.64
N LEU A 66 12.32 4.65 7.58
CA LEU A 66 12.19 5.63 8.65
C LEU A 66 10.71 5.92 8.93
N ASN A 67 10.34 5.85 10.21
CA ASN A 67 9.03 6.25 10.74
C ASN A 67 9.10 7.58 11.50
N SER A 68 7.95 8.08 11.98
CA SER A 68 7.83 9.34 12.75
C SER A 68 8.83 9.48 13.90
N SER A 69 9.17 8.39 14.59
CA SER A 69 10.10 8.41 15.71
C SER A 69 11.58 8.36 15.30
N SER A 70 11.91 7.71 14.19
CA SER A 70 13.30 7.52 13.72
C SER A 70 13.78 8.57 12.73
N PHE A 71 12.85 9.16 11.96
CA PHE A 71 13.17 10.16 10.96
C PHE A 71 13.89 11.39 11.55
N PRO A 72 13.44 12.00 12.68
CA PRO A 72 14.12 13.16 13.26
C PRO A 72 15.56 12.87 13.70
N ILE A 73 15.81 11.65 14.20
CA ILE A 73 17.15 11.20 14.62
C ILE A 73 18.07 11.11 13.40
N TYR A 74 17.58 10.43 12.35
CA TYR A 74 18.33 10.28 11.10
C TYR A 74 18.57 11.63 10.41
N GLN A 75 17.57 12.52 10.43
CA GLN A 75 17.70 13.87 9.90
C GLN A 75 18.75 14.69 10.66
N SER A 76 18.72 14.68 12.00
CA SER A 76 19.73 15.37 12.82
C SER A 76 21.12 14.85 12.52
N LEU A 77 21.27 13.55 12.26
CA LEU A 77 22.54 12.94 11.94
C LEU A 77 23.08 13.40 10.59
N LEU A 78 22.24 13.36 9.55
CA LEU A 78 22.63 13.84 8.22
C LEU A 78 23.04 15.31 8.24
N LEU A 79 22.29 16.16 8.97
CA LEU A 79 22.59 17.59 9.09
C LEU A 79 23.83 17.90 9.95
N SER A 80 24.37 16.92 10.68
CA SER A 80 25.59 17.09 11.47
C SER A 80 26.83 17.12 10.56
N LYS A 81 27.84 17.94 10.90
CA LYS A 81 29.07 18.10 10.11
C LYS A 81 29.96 16.85 10.10
N ASP A 82 29.78 15.99 11.10
CA ASP A 82 30.63 14.81 11.33
C ASP A 82 30.14 13.56 10.57
N TYR A 83 28.98 13.65 9.89
CA TYR A 83 28.39 12.52 9.20
C TYR A 83 28.78 12.42 7.73
N ASN A 84 29.85 11.68 7.44
CA ASN A 84 30.37 11.53 6.07
C ASN A 84 30.22 10.12 5.45
N HIS A 85 29.73 9.13 6.18
CA HIS A 85 29.92 7.73 5.78
C HIS A 85 28.74 7.08 5.03
N SER A 86 27.48 7.24 5.46
CA SER A 86 26.36 6.53 4.79
C SER A 86 25.80 7.24 3.55
N SER A 87 26.21 8.48 3.27
CA SER A 87 25.70 9.27 2.16
C SER A 87 26.15 8.77 0.78
N SER A 88 27.22 7.97 0.76
CA SER A 88 27.86 7.45 -0.46
C SER A 88 27.30 6.11 -0.95
N THR A 89 26.56 5.36 -0.13
CA THR A 89 26.01 4.04 -0.50
C THR A 89 24.48 3.96 -0.47
N LEU A 90 23.82 4.88 0.24
CA LEU A 90 22.37 4.85 0.44
C LEU A 90 21.62 5.29 -0.82
N ASN A 91 21.05 4.34 -1.54
CA ASN A 91 20.33 4.58 -2.78
C ASN A 91 18.80 4.56 -2.64
N THR A 92 18.25 3.99 -1.56
CA THR A 92 16.80 3.92 -1.32
C THR A 92 16.40 4.41 0.07
N ILE A 93 15.39 5.28 0.11
CA ILE A 93 14.75 5.69 1.37
C ILE A 93 13.26 5.38 1.33
N ILE A 94 12.77 4.77 2.41
CA ILE A 94 11.35 4.55 2.67
C ILE A 94 10.92 5.44 3.83
N LEU A 95 10.03 6.39 3.54
CA LEU A 95 9.44 7.33 4.49
C LEU A 95 8.04 6.83 4.84
N TYR A 96 7.82 6.53 6.12
CA TYR A 96 6.62 5.87 6.61
C TYR A 96 5.95 6.71 7.71
N ASP A 97 4.66 7.02 7.56
CA ASP A 97 3.84 7.64 8.61
C ASP A 97 4.47 8.94 9.16
N LEU A 98 4.97 9.79 8.26
CA LEU A 98 5.57 11.08 8.60
C LEU A 98 4.59 12.23 8.35
N ASN A 99 4.59 13.21 9.25
CA ASN A 99 3.88 14.46 9.03
C ASN A 99 4.85 15.52 8.46
N PHE A 100 4.87 15.66 7.14
CA PHE A 100 5.71 16.64 6.46
C PHE A 100 5.21 18.09 6.56
N LYS A 101 4.06 18.35 7.19
CA LYS A 101 3.62 19.72 7.49
C LYS A 101 4.46 20.36 8.59
N VAL A 102 5.06 19.56 9.47
CA VAL A 102 5.88 20.04 10.60
C VAL A 102 7.38 19.79 10.40
N ILE A 103 7.76 18.94 9.44
CA ILE A 103 9.17 18.63 9.16
C ILE A 103 9.76 19.68 8.22
N THR A 104 10.94 20.20 8.57
CA THR A 104 11.67 21.23 7.80
C THR A 104 13.02 20.72 7.32
N ASN A 105 13.76 21.48 6.50
CA ASN A 105 15.13 21.17 6.03
C ASN A 105 15.28 19.86 5.23
N LEU A 106 14.27 19.48 4.45
CA LEU A 106 14.31 18.25 3.65
C LEU A 106 15.15 18.43 2.39
N ASP A 107 15.13 19.60 1.77
CA ASP A 107 16.00 19.93 0.63
C ASP A 107 17.49 19.73 0.98
N LYS A 108 17.91 20.15 2.18
CA LYS A 108 19.27 19.94 2.70
C LYS A 108 19.58 18.46 2.89
N LEU A 109 18.64 17.71 3.46
CA LEU A 109 18.75 16.26 3.65
C LEU A 109 18.96 15.55 2.31
N PHE A 110 18.12 15.83 1.30
CA PHE A 110 18.23 15.19 -0.01
C PHE A 110 19.50 15.59 -0.78
N LYS A 111 19.99 16.82 -0.60
CA LYS A 111 21.27 17.29 -1.18
C LYS A 111 22.47 16.51 -0.66
N GLN A 112 22.47 16.09 0.61
CA GLN A 112 23.57 15.33 1.20
C GLN A 112 23.64 13.87 0.73
N LEU A 113 22.52 13.31 0.26
CA LEU A 113 22.43 11.89 -0.09
C LEU A 113 22.85 11.63 -1.53
N ASN A 114 24.16 11.67 -1.81
CA ASN A 114 24.76 11.73 -3.16
C ASN A 114 24.44 10.56 -4.10
N VAL A 115 24.10 9.38 -3.62
CA VAL A 115 23.73 8.23 -4.48
C VAL A 115 22.25 7.84 -4.38
N LEU A 116 21.41 8.67 -3.75
CA LEU A 116 19.98 8.41 -3.65
C LEU A 116 19.34 8.30 -5.06
N GLU A 117 18.77 7.12 -5.34
CA GLU A 117 18.12 6.77 -6.59
C GLU A 117 16.61 6.69 -6.43
N SER A 118 16.10 6.14 -5.31
CA SER A 118 14.67 5.94 -5.09
C SER A 118 14.16 6.40 -3.74
N VAL A 119 12.96 6.96 -3.76
CA VAL A 119 12.20 7.38 -2.58
C VAL A 119 10.83 6.71 -2.61
N HIS A 120 10.41 6.22 -1.46
CA HIS A 120 9.09 5.65 -1.23
C HIS A 120 8.40 6.45 -0.13
N ILE A 121 7.22 6.98 -0.40
CA ILE A 121 6.41 7.77 0.55
C ILE A 121 5.16 6.98 0.87
N ILE A 122 5.01 6.60 2.14
CA ILE A 122 4.00 5.66 2.60
C ILE A 122 3.28 6.24 3.82
N TYR A 123 1.96 6.45 3.72
CA TYR A 123 1.08 7.04 4.75
C TYR A 123 1.58 8.34 5.36
N CYS A 124 2.33 9.14 4.61
CA CYS A 124 2.80 10.42 5.09
C CYS A 124 1.74 11.50 4.83
N ASP A 125 1.56 12.41 5.79
CA ASP A 125 0.84 13.65 5.57
C ASP A 125 1.74 14.63 4.83
N LEU A 126 1.37 14.95 3.59
CA LEU A 126 2.16 15.86 2.77
C LEU A 126 1.75 17.30 3.06
N GLY A 127 2.74 18.20 3.05
CA GLY A 127 2.53 19.64 2.98
C GLY A 127 2.84 20.18 1.59
N THR A 128 2.21 21.29 1.20
CA THR A 128 2.54 22.00 -0.05
C THR A 128 4.02 22.40 -0.10
N ASP A 129 4.56 22.91 1.01
CA ASP A 129 5.98 23.25 1.16
C ASP A 129 6.91 22.06 0.93
N PHE A 130 6.52 20.89 1.45
CA PHE A 130 7.28 19.65 1.22
C PHE A 130 7.28 19.28 -0.26
N ILE A 131 6.11 19.28 -0.89
CA ILE A 131 5.97 18.94 -2.30
C ILE A 131 6.82 19.91 -3.15
N GLN A 132 6.78 21.20 -2.85
CA GLN A 132 7.58 22.21 -3.56
C GLN A 132 9.08 21.98 -3.39
N GLN A 133 9.54 21.63 -2.18
CA GLN A 133 10.94 21.27 -1.94
C GLN A 133 11.37 20.06 -2.78
N ILE A 134 10.54 19.01 -2.82
CA ILE A 134 10.82 17.78 -3.60
C ILE A 134 10.82 18.07 -5.11
N ILE A 135 9.91 18.91 -5.59
CA ILE A 135 9.85 19.30 -7.00
C ILE A 135 11.04 20.19 -7.37
N ASN A 136 11.58 20.99 -6.44
CA ASN A 136 12.72 21.85 -6.72
C ASN A 136 14.08 21.15 -6.60
N LEU A 137 14.11 19.85 -6.25
CA LEU A 137 15.35 19.07 -6.29
C LEU A 137 15.87 19.00 -7.72
N THR A 138 17.11 19.48 -7.91
CA THR A 138 17.85 19.39 -9.18
C THR A 138 18.43 17.99 -9.39
N LYS A 139 18.57 17.23 -8.31
CA LYS A 139 19.12 15.90 -8.34
C LYS A 139 18.16 14.90 -9.01
N PRO A 140 18.64 14.01 -9.90
CA PRO A 140 17.81 12.93 -10.42
C PRO A 140 17.50 11.93 -9.29
N LEU A 141 16.23 11.83 -8.93
CA LEU A 141 15.69 10.79 -8.04
C LEU A 141 14.40 10.24 -8.63
N LYS A 142 14.05 9.02 -8.23
CA LYS A 142 12.80 8.34 -8.64
C LYS A 142 11.88 8.23 -7.44
N LEU A 143 10.69 8.82 -7.52
CA LEU A 143 9.62 8.53 -6.56
C LEU A 143 8.93 7.23 -7.01
N LYS A 144 9.17 6.12 -6.30
CA LYS A 144 8.68 4.79 -6.69
C LYS A 144 7.37 4.38 -6.04
N SER A 145 7.07 4.94 -4.86
CA SER A 145 5.83 4.65 -4.15
C SER A 145 5.24 5.93 -3.58
N LEU A 146 3.93 6.07 -3.74
CA LEU A 146 3.15 7.15 -3.15
C LEU A 146 1.82 6.58 -2.64
N LEU A 147 1.75 6.29 -1.33
CA LEU A 147 0.59 5.66 -0.70
C LEU A 147 -0.04 6.62 0.32
N PHE A 148 -1.26 7.10 0.06
CA PHE A 148 -1.93 8.08 0.93
C PHE A 148 -2.77 7.43 2.03
N ASN A 149 -2.82 8.07 3.21
CA ASN A 149 -3.69 7.66 4.33
C ASN A 149 -5.09 8.35 4.31
N GLY A 150 -5.31 9.32 3.43
CA GLY A 150 -6.66 9.82 3.11
C GLY A 150 -7.05 11.20 3.64
N ASN A 151 -6.13 11.99 4.19
CA ASN A 151 -6.40 13.39 4.55
C ASN A 151 -5.86 14.33 3.47
N LYS A 152 -6.75 15.05 2.78
CA LYS A 152 -6.35 16.03 1.76
C LYS A 152 -7.03 17.36 2.00
N GLU A 153 -6.22 18.39 2.19
CA GLU A 153 -6.65 19.78 2.04
C GLU A 153 -6.67 20.13 0.55
N LEU A 154 -7.57 21.02 0.13
CA LEU A 154 -7.69 21.49 -1.26
C LEU A 154 -6.35 21.94 -1.86
N GLN A 155 -5.58 22.71 -1.09
CA GLN A 155 -4.30 23.29 -1.52
C GLN A 155 -3.24 22.24 -1.90
N ILE A 156 -3.40 21.01 -1.41
CA ILE A 156 -2.51 19.90 -1.73
C ILE A 156 -2.78 19.36 -3.14
N VAL A 157 -3.98 19.51 -3.72
CA VAL A 157 -4.33 18.91 -5.01
C VAL A 157 -3.46 19.45 -6.14
N GLU A 158 -3.34 20.77 -6.29
CA GLU A 158 -2.50 21.40 -7.32
C GLU A 158 -1.03 20.98 -7.17
N SER A 159 -0.52 21.00 -5.93
CA SER A 159 0.84 20.56 -5.63
C SER A 159 1.06 19.08 -6.00
N LEU A 160 0.09 18.21 -5.73
CA LEU A 160 0.14 16.81 -6.12
C LEU A 160 0.16 16.63 -7.63
N GLN A 161 -0.61 17.42 -8.39
CA GLN A 161 -0.57 17.37 -9.85
C GLN A 161 0.83 17.69 -10.38
N LEU A 162 1.50 18.71 -9.83
CA LEU A 162 2.88 19.06 -10.18
C LEU A 162 3.87 17.94 -9.79
N LEU A 163 3.67 17.31 -8.62
CA LEU A 163 4.48 16.17 -8.19
C LEU A 163 4.35 14.99 -9.15
N LEU A 164 3.12 14.67 -9.56
CA LEU A 164 2.83 13.61 -10.52
C LEU A 164 3.37 13.95 -11.91
N GLN A 165 3.30 15.22 -12.34
CA GLN A 165 3.91 15.63 -13.61
C GLN A 165 5.41 15.40 -13.61
N LYS A 166 6.10 15.66 -12.49
CA LYS A 166 7.56 15.48 -12.39
C LYS A 166 7.98 14.02 -12.20
N TYR A 167 7.24 13.25 -11.39
CA TYR A 167 7.69 11.93 -10.95
C TYR A 167 6.74 10.78 -11.31
N GLY A 168 5.60 11.04 -11.94
CA GLY A 168 4.56 10.05 -12.21
C GLY A 168 5.07 8.85 -13.00
N ASP A 169 5.93 9.08 -14.00
CA ASP A 169 6.49 8.01 -14.82
C ASP A 169 7.42 7.06 -14.02
N TYR A 170 7.89 7.46 -12.84
CA TYR A 170 8.69 6.60 -11.96
C TYR A 170 7.86 5.83 -10.94
N LEU A 171 6.58 6.17 -10.77
CA LEU A 171 5.73 5.51 -9.80
C LEU A 171 5.46 4.07 -10.24
N GLU A 172 5.73 3.15 -9.32
CA GLU A 172 5.43 1.73 -9.47
C GLU A 172 4.32 1.30 -8.50
N ASN A 173 4.10 2.04 -7.41
CA ASN A 173 3.14 1.69 -6.37
C ASN A 173 2.32 2.92 -5.96
N PHE A 174 1.00 2.78 -6.03
CA PHE A 174 0.11 3.90 -5.80
C PHE A 174 -1.11 3.48 -4.97
N ARG A 175 -1.42 4.25 -3.93
CA ARG A 175 -2.64 4.07 -3.14
C ARG A 175 -3.33 5.39 -2.94
N PHE A 176 -4.63 5.42 -3.22
CA PHE A 176 -5.40 6.65 -3.17
C PHE A 176 -6.86 6.41 -2.80
N LYS A 177 -7.39 7.25 -1.90
CA LYS A 177 -8.80 7.28 -1.50
C LYS A 177 -9.47 8.50 -2.11
N VAL A 178 -10.68 8.32 -2.65
CA VAL A 178 -11.43 9.32 -3.42
C VAL A 178 -12.91 9.29 -3.07
N GLY A 179 -13.59 10.43 -3.15
CA GLY A 179 -15.03 10.56 -3.04
C GLY A 179 -15.56 10.81 -1.62
N SER A 180 -14.67 10.95 -0.62
CA SER A 180 -15.05 11.34 0.75
C SER A 180 -15.11 12.84 0.98
N ASN A 181 -14.68 13.66 0.01
CA ASN A 181 -14.46 15.08 0.20
C ASN A 181 -15.55 15.91 -0.48
N SER A 182 -15.78 17.14 -0.01
CA SER A 182 -16.65 18.14 -0.66
C SER A 182 -16.13 18.64 -2.02
N PHE A 183 -15.03 18.08 -2.52
CA PHE A 183 -14.21 18.59 -3.63
C PHE A 183 -14.03 17.52 -4.71
N ILE A 184 -15.15 16.97 -5.19
CA ILE A 184 -15.18 15.89 -6.18
C ILE A 184 -14.51 16.31 -7.50
N SER A 185 -14.65 17.58 -7.90
CA SER A 185 -14.03 18.13 -9.12
C SER A 185 -12.50 18.06 -9.09
N GLU A 186 -11.90 18.43 -7.97
CA GLU A 186 -10.45 18.47 -7.78
C GLU A 186 -9.89 17.05 -7.70
N GLU A 187 -10.63 16.15 -7.05
CA GLU A 187 -10.31 14.72 -7.06
C GLU A 187 -10.35 14.12 -8.47
N GLN A 188 -11.28 14.56 -9.33
CA GLN A 188 -11.32 14.16 -10.73
C GLN A 188 -10.12 14.68 -11.52
N GLN A 189 -9.77 15.96 -11.38
CA GLN A 189 -8.58 16.53 -12.03
C GLN A 189 -7.28 15.83 -11.58
N LEU A 190 -7.21 15.44 -10.29
CA LEU A 190 -6.10 14.65 -9.78
C LEU A 190 -6.08 13.25 -10.40
N LEU A 191 -7.22 12.58 -10.56
CA LEU A 191 -7.32 11.31 -11.27
C LEU A 191 -6.90 11.41 -12.74
N GLU A 192 -7.31 12.47 -13.44
CA GLU A 192 -6.86 12.73 -14.81
C GLU A 192 -5.33 12.88 -14.87
N SER A 193 -4.74 13.58 -13.91
CA SER A 193 -3.29 13.71 -13.80
C SER A 193 -2.61 12.37 -13.48
N ILE A 194 -3.19 11.55 -12.61
CA ILE A 194 -2.71 10.19 -12.32
C ILE A 194 -2.72 9.35 -13.60
N ILE A 195 -3.85 9.32 -14.32
CA ILE A 195 -3.98 8.58 -15.59
C ILE A 195 -2.97 9.07 -16.62
N LYS A 196 -2.76 10.39 -16.70
CA LYS A 196 -1.86 11.02 -17.66
C LYS A 196 -0.40 10.68 -17.39
N TYR A 197 0.05 10.77 -16.13
CA TYR A 197 1.48 10.72 -15.80
C TYR A 197 1.94 9.39 -15.18
N CYS A 198 1.06 8.52 -14.67
CA CYS A 198 1.48 7.31 -13.95
C CYS A 198 1.35 6.05 -14.82
N LYS A 199 2.32 5.81 -15.71
CA LYS A 199 2.24 4.70 -16.69
C LYS A 199 2.83 3.36 -16.21
N ASN A 200 3.66 3.38 -15.16
CA ASN A 200 4.44 2.22 -14.73
C ASN A 200 3.92 1.55 -13.45
N ILE A 201 2.63 1.75 -13.12
CA ILE A 201 2.02 1.19 -11.93
C ILE A 201 1.98 -0.34 -11.98
N LYS A 202 2.58 -0.96 -10.96
CA LYS A 202 2.57 -2.41 -10.69
C LYS A 202 1.65 -2.77 -9.52
N PHE A 203 1.56 -1.89 -8.53
CA PHE A 203 0.68 -2.02 -7.38
C PHE A 203 -0.30 -0.85 -7.31
N LEU A 204 -1.59 -1.15 -7.37
CA LEU A 204 -2.66 -0.16 -7.30
C LEU A 204 -3.64 -0.52 -6.18
N ASP A 205 -3.82 0.38 -5.22
CA ASP A 205 -4.84 0.24 -4.17
C ASP A 205 -5.75 1.48 -4.10
N LEU A 206 -7.00 1.31 -4.49
CA LEU A 206 -7.95 2.41 -4.64
C LEU A 206 -9.18 2.21 -3.78
N THR A 207 -9.52 3.24 -3.01
CA THR A 207 -10.80 3.33 -2.29
C THR A 207 -11.68 4.37 -2.96
N VAL A 208 -12.87 3.98 -3.42
CA VAL A 208 -13.86 4.87 -4.06
C VAL A 208 -15.10 4.98 -3.19
N ILE A 209 -15.60 6.21 -3.03
CA ILE A 209 -16.78 6.54 -2.23
C ILE A 209 -17.76 7.35 -3.09
N ASP A 210 -19.01 6.92 -3.18
CA ASP A 210 -20.15 7.69 -3.72
C ASP A 210 -19.97 8.41 -5.08
N SER A 211 -19.10 7.93 -5.97
CA SER A 211 -18.85 8.61 -7.25
C SER A 211 -18.68 7.66 -8.43
N THR A 212 -19.72 7.63 -9.26
CA THR A 212 -19.74 6.87 -10.53
C THR A 212 -18.68 7.37 -11.51
N GLN A 213 -18.45 8.68 -11.61
CA GLN A 213 -17.43 9.25 -12.49
C GLN A 213 -16.02 8.76 -12.09
N ILE A 214 -15.75 8.67 -10.79
CA ILE A 214 -14.48 8.16 -10.28
C ILE A 214 -14.31 6.67 -10.61
N ILE A 215 -15.37 5.86 -10.54
CA ILE A 215 -15.32 4.44 -10.96
C ILE A 215 -14.91 4.31 -12.43
N TYR A 216 -15.48 5.11 -13.34
CA TYR A 216 -15.09 5.07 -14.76
C TYR A 216 -13.63 5.51 -14.97
N SER A 217 -13.16 6.54 -14.26
CA SER A 217 -11.76 6.94 -14.30
C SER A 217 -10.82 5.85 -13.77
N LEU A 218 -11.22 5.13 -12.71
CA LEU A 218 -10.50 3.96 -12.19
C LEU A 218 -10.40 2.84 -13.24
N LEU A 219 -11.50 2.53 -13.92
CA LEU A 219 -11.54 1.51 -14.98
C LEU A 219 -10.59 1.89 -16.12
N ASN A 220 -10.68 3.13 -16.62
CA ASN A 220 -9.75 3.66 -17.63
C ASN A 220 -8.30 3.60 -17.14
N PHE A 221 -8.04 3.95 -15.88
CA PHE A 221 -6.68 3.88 -15.33
C PHE A 221 -6.15 2.44 -15.31
N THR A 222 -6.97 1.49 -14.87
CA THR A 222 -6.64 0.06 -14.83
C THR A 222 -6.29 -0.46 -16.22
N GLU A 223 -7.02 -0.04 -17.26
CA GLU A 223 -6.71 -0.35 -18.65
C GLU A 223 -5.36 0.23 -19.08
N ASN A 224 -5.10 1.50 -18.76
CA ASN A 224 -3.86 2.19 -19.13
C ASN A 224 -2.60 1.55 -18.52
N VAL A 225 -2.69 1.01 -17.30
CA VAL A 225 -1.54 0.38 -16.61
C VAL A 225 -1.53 -1.14 -16.71
N LYS A 226 -2.47 -1.73 -17.47
CA LYS A 226 -2.70 -3.19 -17.58
C LYS A 226 -1.44 -4.00 -17.83
N GLN A 227 -0.50 -3.50 -18.65
CA GLN A 227 0.73 -4.24 -18.99
C GLN A 227 1.70 -4.41 -17.82
N ASN A 228 1.70 -3.47 -16.87
CA ASN A 228 2.61 -3.45 -15.72
C ASN A 228 1.94 -3.94 -14.43
N LEU A 229 0.62 -3.90 -14.38
CA LEU A 229 -0.17 -4.18 -13.19
C LEU A 229 -0.02 -5.64 -12.75
N ASN A 230 0.41 -5.83 -11.50
CA ASN A 230 0.59 -7.14 -10.88
C ASN A 230 -0.26 -7.30 -9.61
N HIS A 231 -0.56 -6.19 -8.93
CA HIS A 231 -1.37 -6.16 -7.71
C HIS A 231 -2.46 -5.10 -7.87
N LEU A 232 -3.71 -5.52 -7.69
CA LEU A 232 -4.88 -4.64 -7.72
C LEU A 232 -5.72 -4.84 -6.46
N SER A 233 -5.96 -3.75 -5.75
CA SER A 233 -6.90 -3.68 -4.62
C SER A 233 -7.91 -2.58 -4.90
N ILE A 234 -9.19 -2.92 -4.83
CA ILE A 234 -10.29 -1.97 -5.01
C ILE A 234 -11.26 -2.13 -3.85
N THR A 235 -11.52 -1.01 -3.17
CA THR A 235 -12.54 -0.91 -2.14
C THR A 235 -13.60 0.09 -2.57
N VAL A 236 -14.86 -0.32 -2.57
CA VAL A 236 -15.99 0.54 -2.91
C VAL A 236 -16.88 0.68 -1.67
N TYR A 237 -17.17 1.93 -1.29
CA TYR A 237 -18.16 2.26 -0.27
C TYR A 237 -19.30 3.08 -0.88
N ASN A 238 -20.53 2.69 -0.59
CA ASN A 238 -21.71 3.51 -0.84
C ASN A 238 -22.17 4.06 0.53
N ASN A 239 -22.30 5.36 0.71
CA ASN A 239 -22.93 5.91 1.91
C ASN A 239 -24.43 5.61 1.85
N PHE A 240 -24.86 4.73 2.74
CA PHE A 240 -26.24 4.26 2.89
C PHE A 240 -27.27 5.37 3.19
N GLY A 241 -26.84 6.61 3.44
CA GLY A 241 -27.71 7.77 3.67
C GLY A 241 -28.13 8.53 2.42
N ARG A 242 -27.52 8.27 1.25
CA ARG A 242 -27.96 8.84 -0.03
C ARG A 242 -28.42 7.70 -0.94
N LEU A 243 -29.71 7.72 -1.26
CA LEU A 243 -30.37 6.87 -2.27
C LEU A 243 -29.79 7.16 -3.67
N SER A 244 -28.51 6.86 -3.90
CA SER A 244 -27.99 6.80 -5.25
C SER A 244 -28.44 5.47 -5.86
N TYR A 245 -29.27 5.56 -6.90
CA TYR A 245 -29.82 4.44 -7.67
C TYR A 245 -28.75 3.56 -8.35
N ILE A 246 -27.49 3.99 -8.34
CA ILE A 246 -26.39 3.36 -9.06
C ILE A 246 -25.52 2.61 -8.05
N ASP A 247 -25.54 1.28 -8.11
CA ASP A 247 -24.63 0.48 -7.32
C ASP A 247 -23.22 0.52 -7.95
N LEU A 248 -22.30 1.25 -7.33
CA LEU A 248 -20.91 1.36 -7.78
C LEU A 248 -20.23 -0.02 -7.89
N SER A 249 -20.62 -0.96 -7.02
CA SER A 249 -20.13 -2.34 -7.08
C SER A 249 -20.60 -3.05 -8.33
N THR A 250 -21.86 -2.82 -8.75
CA THR A 250 -22.40 -3.33 -10.02
C THR A 250 -21.58 -2.79 -11.20
N ILE A 251 -21.39 -1.47 -11.32
CA ILE A 251 -20.61 -0.91 -12.44
C ILE A 251 -19.21 -1.51 -12.48
N LEU A 252 -18.56 -1.64 -11.32
CA LEU A 252 -17.23 -2.24 -11.25
C LEU A 252 -17.25 -3.72 -11.71
N LEU A 253 -18.15 -4.54 -11.18
CA LEU A 253 -18.25 -5.96 -11.56
C LEU A 253 -18.52 -6.14 -13.05
N GLN A 254 -19.40 -5.32 -13.63
CA GLN A 254 -19.77 -5.42 -15.03
C GLN A 254 -18.59 -5.13 -15.98
N ASN A 255 -17.65 -4.26 -15.58
CA ASN A 255 -16.60 -3.75 -16.46
C ASN A 255 -15.18 -4.23 -16.10
N LEU A 256 -14.88 -4.52 -14.84
CA LEU A 256 -13.49 -4.76 -14.41
C LEU A 256 -12.89 -6.03 -15.03
N GLY A 257 -13.69 -7.09 -15.17
CA GLY A 257 -13.19 -8.40 -15.59
C GLY A 257 -12.41 -8.38 -16.92
N GLN A 258 -12.90 -7.64 -17.92
CA GLN A 258 -12.25 -7.52 -19.24
C GLN A 258 -10.97 -6.67 -19.22
N LEU A 259 -10.82 -5.81 -18.22
CA LEU A 259 -9.70 -4.88 -18.08
C LEU A 259 -8.50 -5.49 -17.34
N LEU A 260 -8.70 -6.62 -16.65
CA LEU A 260 -7.62 -7.30 -15.95
C LEU A 260 -6.54 -7.81 -16.92
N PRO A 261 -5.25 -7.80 -16.52
CA PRO A 261 -4.19 -8.45 -17.30
C PRO A 261 -4.36 -9.97 -17.32
N LEU A 262 -3.58 -10.66 -18.15
CA LEU A 262 -3.61 -12.13 -18.22
C LEU A 262 -3.15 -12.81 -16.92
N LYS A 263 -2.39 -12.08 -16.08
CA LYS A 263 -1.87 -12.60 -14.82
C LYS A 263 -1.82 -11.50 -13.78
N LEU A 264 -2.30 -11.81 -12.57
CA LEU A 264 -2.12 -11.01 -11.36
C LEU A 264 -1.51 -11.87 -10.26
N GLU A 265 -0.58 -11.30 -9.50
CA GLU A 265 -0.11 -11.86 -8.24
C GLU A 265 -1.17 -11.69 -7.14
N TYR A 266 -1.91 -10.57 -7.18
CA TYR A 266 -2.90 -10.23 -6.16
C TYR A 266 -4.09 -9.46 -6.74
N LEU A 267 -5.30 -9.92 -6.45
CA LEU A 267 -6.55 -9.20 -6.66
C LEU A 267 -7.36 -9.18 -5.36
N SER A 268 -7.69 -8.00 -4.85
CA SER A 268 -8.55 -7.82 -3.68
C SER A 268 -9.72 -6.90 -4.01
N LEU A 269 -10.93 -7.40 -3.83
CA LEU A 269 -12.16 -6.66 -4.09
C LEU A 269 -12.96 -6.57 -2.79
N THR A 270 -13.15 -5.34 -2.30
CA THR A 270 -14.07 -5.05 -1.19
C THR A 270 -15.28 -4.30 -1.73
N LEU A 271 -16.41 -4.99 -1.86
CA LEU A 271 -17.59 -4.56 -2.62
C LEU A 271 -18.89 -4.82 -1.85
N ASN A 272 -19.99 -4.30 -2.36
CA ASN A 272 -21.35 -4.68 -1.99
C ASN A 272 -21.97 -5.51 -3.13
N ILE A 273 -21.84 -6.84 -3.06
CA ILE A 273 -22.29 -7.76 -4.11
C ILE A 273 -23.73 -8.15 -3.81
N LYS A 274 -24.68 -7.57 -4.56
CA LYS A 274 -26.11 -7.85 -4.43
C LYS A 274 -26.64 -8.79 -5.52
N TYR A 275 -26.25 -8.54 -6.77
CA TYR A 275 -26.84 -9.22 -7.91
C TYR A 275 -25.92 -10.31 -8.45
N LYS A 276 -26.44 -11.53 -8.49
CA LYS A 276 -25.74 -12.73 -8.99
C LYS A 276 -25.22 -12.56 -10.42
N ASN A 277 -26.00 -11.91 -11.30
CA ASN A 277 -25.65 -11.73 -12.72
C ASN A 277 -24.42 -10.82 -12.90
N ASP A 278 -24.26 -9.78 -12.07
CA ASP A 278 -23.11 -8.89 -12.15
C ASP A 278 -21.83 -9.61 -11.74
N PHE A 279 -21.90 -10.41 -10.67
CA PHE A 279 -20.78 -11.21 -10.20
C PHE A 279 -20.40 -12.31 -11.21
N GLU A 280 -21.39 -13.02 -11.76
CA GLU A 280 -21.18 -14.00 -12.82
C GLU A 280 -20.52 -13.37 -14.05
N MET A 281 -20.97 -12.17 -14.46
CA MET A 281 -20.38 -11.45 -15.58
C MET A 281 -18.93 -11.05 -15.32
N PHE A 282 -18.59 -10.60 -14.11
CA PHE A 282 -17.20 -10.36 -13.73
C PHE A 282 -16.32 -11.62 -13.91
N LEU A 283 -16.82 -12.78 -13.45
CA LEU A 283 -16.09 -14.04 -13.53
C LEU A 283 -15.93 -14.53 -14.98
N LYS A 284 -16.96 -14.38 -15.81
CA LYS A 284 -16.93 -14.68 -17.26
C LYS A 284 -15.95 -13.75 -18.00
N ASN A 285 -16.03 -12.45 -17.75
CA ASN A 285 -15.21 -11.46 -18.44
C ASN A 285 -13.73 -11.56 -18.04
N SER A 286 -13.46 -12.01 -16.82
CA SER A 286 -12.09 -12.25 -16.36
C SER A 286 -11.52 -13.59 -16.81
N GLN A 287 -12.23 -14.45 -17.55
CA GLN A 287 -11.88 -15.88 -17.79
C GLN A 287 -10.43 -16.17 -18.22
N ASN A 288 -9.78 -15.22 -18.91
CA ASN A 288 -8.42 -15.36 -19.40
C ASN A 288 -7.33 -14.90 -18.40
N THR A 289 -7.74 -14.39 -17.24
CA THR A 289 -6.85 -13.93 -16.17
C THR A 289 -6.59 -15.03 -15.16
N PHE A 290 -5.32 -15.33 -14.92
CA PHE A 290 -4.86 -16.10 -13.78
C PHE A 290 -4.59 -15.17 -12.58
N ILE A 291 -5.09 -15.51 -11.40
CA ILE A 291 -4.96 -14.67 -10.19
C ILE A 291 -4.33 -15.50 -9.08
N LYS A 292 -3.07 -15.27 -8.72
CA LYS A 292 -2.43 -16.11 -7.71
C LYS A 292 -3.11 -16.00 -6.34
N LYS A 293 -3.40 -14.78 -5.85
CA LYS A 293 -4.12 -14.51 -4.61
C LYS A 293 -5.41 -13.73 -4.91
N LEU A 294 -6.57 -14.37 -4.73
CA LEU A 294 -7.89 -13.74 -4.89
C LEU A 294 -8.53 -13.50 -3.53
N LEU A 295 -8.89 -12.25 -3.25
CA LEU A 295 -9.58 -11.85 -2.04
C LEU A 295 -10.91 -11.17 -2.38
N ILE A 296 -11.98 -11.60 -1.74
CA ILE A 296 -13.31 -11.01 -1.89
C ILE A 296 -13.83 -10.67 -0.50
N ASN A 297 -14.15 -9.40 -0.27
CA ASN A 297 -14.82 -8.91 0.93
C ASN A 297 -16.17 -8.33 0.53
N ASN A 298 -17.24 -9.07 0.81
CA ASN A 298 -18.59 -8.60 0.56
C ASN A 298 -19.15 -7.91 1.81
N LYS A 299 -19.40 -6.60 1.72
CA LYS A 299 -19.87 -5.72 2.81
C LYS A 299 -21.37 -5.38 2.70
N GLY A 300 -22.22 -6.34 2.33
CA GLY A 300 -23.67 -6.13 2.20
C GLY A 300 -24.35 -5.51 3.44
N SER A 301 -25.62 -5.10 3.31
CA SER A 301 -26.42 -4.59 4.44
C SER A 301 -26.95 -5.73 5.32
N LYS A 302 -27.12 -5.48 6.63
CA LYS A 302 -27.67 -6.41 7.63
C LYS A 302 -29.18 -6.61 7.53
N ASP A 303 -29.89 -5.80 6.75
CA ASP A 303 -31.36 -5.81 6.77
C ASP A 303 -31.98 -7.08 6.15
N ASP A 304 -31.19 -7.88 5.44
CA ASP A 304 -31.66 -9.06 4.72
C ASP A 304 -31.09 -10.36 5.32
N ASN A 305 -31.45 -10.69 6.56
CA ASN A 305 -31.01 -11.92 7.23
C ASN A 305 -31.40 -13.22 6.47
N LYS A 306 -32.31 -13.16 5.47
CA LYS A 306 -32.60 -14.25 4.54
C LYS A 306 -31.76 -14.19 3.26
N GLU A 307 -31.56 -13.00 2.67
CA GLU A 307 -30.77 -12.86 1.44
C GLU A 307 -29.26 -13.02 1.68
N GLY A 308 -28.76 -12.76 2.89
CA GLY A 308 -27.32 -12.89 3.19
C GLY A 308 -26.78 -14.32 3.03
N HIS A 309 -27.59 -15.34 3.33
CA HIS A 309 -27.25 -16.75 3.07
C HIS A 309 -27.29 -17.07 1.57
N ASP A 310 -28.33 -16.63 0.85
CA ASP A 310 -28.42 -16.80 -0.60
C ASP A 310 -27.24 -16.12 -1.33
N ILE A 311 -26.78 -14.96 -0.83
CA ILE A 311 -25.62 -14.24 -1.37
C ILE A 311 -24.32 -15.02 -1.18
N HIS A 312 -24.12 -15.56 0.02
CA HIS A 312 -22.96 -16.41 0.28
C HIS A 312 -22.93 -17.60 -0.69
N ASP A 313 -24.06 -18.27 -0.83
CA ASP A 313 -24.17 -19.52 -1.57
C ASP A 313 -23.98 -19.31 -3.07
N PHE A 314 -24.52 -18.23 -3.66
CA PHE A 314 -24.28 -17.95 -5.08
C PHE A 314 -22.84 -17.50 -5.34
N ILE A 315 -22.23 -16.67 -4.48
CA ILE A 315 -20.83 -16.25 -4.65
C ILE A 315 -19.93 -17.48 -4.67
N LEU A 316 -20.14 -18.39 -3.71
CA LEU A 316 -19.37 -19.61 -3.58
C LEU A 316 -19.61 -20.56 -4.76
N SER A 317 -20.86 -20.77 -5.16
CA SER A 317 -21.23 -21.61 -6.30
C SER A 317 -20.56 -21.14 -7.60
N TYR A 318 -20.60 -19.84 -7.89
CA TYR A 318 -19.95 -19.31 -9.09
C TYR A 318 -18.42 -19.33 -9.02
N LEU A 319 -17.82 -19.12 -7.84
CA LEU A 319 -16.38 -19.31 -7.70
C LEU A 319 -15.98 -20.77 -7.96
N LYS A 320 -16.78 -21.73 -7.49
CA LYS A 320 -16.56 -23.15 -7.80
C LYS A 320 -16.64 -23.40 -9.32
N GLU A 321 -17.64 -22.83 -9.99
CA GLU A 321 -17.85 -23.03 -11.43
C GLU A 321 -16.78 -22.37 -12.31
N TYR A 322 -16.51 -21.09 -12.10
CA TYR A 322 -15.71 -20.26 -13.02
C TYR A 322 -14.25 -20.12 -12.62
N ILE A 323 -13.90 -20.41 -11.37
CA ILE A 323 -12.54 -20.25 -10.83
C ILE A 323 -11.94 -21.59 -10.41
N MET A 324 -12.60 -22.34 -9.52
CA MET A 324 -12.08 -23.60 -8.97
C MET A 324 -11.92 -24.67 -10.05
N LYS A 325 -13.01 -25.00 -10.76
CA LYS A 325 -12.98 -25.99 -11.85
C LYS A 325 -12.08 -25.61 -13.03
N LYS A 326 -11.66 -24.34 -13.09
CA LYS A 326 -10.77 -23.81 -14.13
C LYS A 326 -9.33 -23.63 -13.64
N GLU A 327 -9.05 -23.93 -12.37
CA GLU A 327 -7.73 -23.82 -11.73
C GLU A 327 -7.04 -22.46 -11.90
N ARG A 328 -7.84 -21.38 -11.83
CA ARG A 328 -7.38 -20.02 -12.17
C ARG A 328 -6.73 -19.26 -11.01
N ILE A 329 -6.67 -19.87 -9.82
CA ILE A 329 -6.12 -19.27 -8.61
C ILE A 329 -5.27 -20.25 -7.81
N LYS A 330 -4.42 -19.72 -6.90
CA LYS A 330 -3.68 -20.55 -5.91
C LYS A 330 -4.15 -20.34 -4.48
N TYR A 331 -4.50 -19.10 -4.14
CA TYR A 331 -4.94 -18.70 -2.80
C TYR A 331 -6.27 -17.99 -2.90
N LEU A 332 -7.20 -18.36 -2.03
CA LEU A 332 -8.52 -17.75 -1.93
C LEU A 332 -8.77 -17.32 -0.48
N ALA A 333 -9.24 -16.09 -0.31
CA ALA A 333 -9.83 -15.67 0.95
C ALA A 333 -11.13 -14.91 0.68
N ILE A 334 -12.20 -15.29 1.38
CA ILE A 334 -13.49 -14.62 1.26
C ILE A 334 -13.95 -14.27 2.65
N ILE A 335 -14.35 -13.01 2.83
CA ILE A 335 -15.15 -12.60 3.97
C ILE A 335 -16.49 -12.11 3.44
N ASN A 336 -17.57 -12.73 3.91
CA ASN A 336 -18.91 -12.25 3.64
C ASN A 336 -19.45 -11.69 4.95
N PHE A 337 -19.63 -10.37 5.01
CA PHE A 337 -19.92 -9.62 6.22
C PHE A 337 -18.86 -9.87 7.31
N ASN A 338 -19.13 -10.78 8.23
CA ASN A 338 -18.27 -11.14 9.35
C ASN A 338 -17.83 -12.61 9.32
N THR A 339 -18.22 -13.36 8.29
CA THR A 339 -17.94 -14.79 8.18
C THR A 339 -16.82 -15.02 7.19
N ASP A 340 -15.73 -15.61 7.68
CA ASP A 340 -14.56 -15.97 6.87
C ASP A 340 -14.75 -17.38 6.30
N LEU A 341 -14.53 -17.56 4.99
CA LEU A 341 -14.61 -18.85 4.32
C LEU A 341 -13.73 -19.92 4.99
N PHE A 342 -12.59 -19.50 5.56
CA PHE A 342 -11.67 -20.37 6.28
C PHE A 342 -12.33 -21.13 7.45
N SER A 343 -13.45 -20.63 7.97
CA SER A 343 -14.20 -21.28 9.05
C SER A 343 -15.03 -22.50 8.59
N PHE A 344 -15.33 -22.63 7.29
CA PHE A 344 -16.14 -23.71 6.74
C PHE A 344 -15.26 -24.89 6.29
N LYS A 345 -15.03 -25.85 7.20
CA LYS A 345 -14.08 -26.96 6.97
C LYS A 345 -14.38 -27.81 5.73
N ASP A 346 -15.65 -28.05 5.41
CA ASP A 346 -16.00 -28.89 4.26
C ASP A 346 -15.76 -28.15 2.93
N GLU A 347 -16.08 -26.85 2.89
CA GLU A 347 -15.74 -25.97 1.77
C GLU A 347 -14.22 -25.89 1.56
N VAL A 348 -13.46 -25.70 2.64
CA VAL A 348 -11.99 -25.66 2.58
C VAL A 348 -11.43 -26.94 1.96
N LYS A 349 -11.90 -28.12 2.41
CA LYS A 349 -11.48 -29.41 1.85
C LYS A 349 -11.83 -29.53 0.37
N GLU A 350 -13.00 -29.06 -0.05
CA GLU A 350 -13.40 -29.10 -1.47
C GLU A 350 -12.44 -28.30 -2.34
N PHE A 351 -12.07 -27.07 -1.96
CA PHE A 351 -11.08 -26.27 -2.69
C PHE A 351 -9.67 -26.89 -2.68
N GLU A 352 -9.28 -27.55 -1.58
CA GLU A 352 -7.99 -28.23 -1.47
C GLU A 352 -7.86 -29.38 -2.48
N LEU A 353 -8.95 -30.06 -2.85
CA LEU A 353 -8.96 -31.09 -3.90
C LEU A 353 -8.56 -30.52 -5.28
N TYR A 354 -8.73 -29.22 -5.49
CA TYR A 354 -8.33 -28.49 -6.70
C TYR A 354 -6.99 -27.74 -6.52
N ASN A 355 -6.20 -28.09 -5.50
CA ASN A 355 -4.94 -27.42 -5.15
C ASN A 355 -5.07 -25.92 -4.83
N ILE A 356 -6.26 -25.46 -4.42
CA ILE A 356 -6.51 -24.09 -4.01
C ILE A 356 -6.42 -24.00 -2.48
N LYS A 357 -5.55 -23.12 -1.99
CA LYS A 357 -5.35 -22.91 -0.56
C LYS A 357 -6.30 -21.84 -0.03
N ILE A 358 -7.24 -22.22 0.81
CA ILE A 358 -8.04 -21.25 1.56
C ILE A 358 -7.21 -20.69 2.72
N GLN A 359 -7.19 -19.37 2.86
CA GLN A 359 -6.52 -18.68 3.97
C GLN A 359 -7.48 -17.71 4.65
N LYS A 360 -7.22 -17.39 5.91
CA LYS A 360 -7.94 -16.31 6.60
C LYS A 360 -7.75 -15.01 5.84
N TYR A 361 -8.82 -14.22 5.74
CA TYR A 361 -8.79 -12.96 5.01
C TYR A 361 -7.72 -12.01 5.54
N CYS A 362 -7.60 -11.85 6.86
CA CYS A 362 -6.60 -10.97 7.48
C CYS A 362 -5.14 -11.41 7.24
N ASP A 363 -4.90 -12.70 7.06
CA ASP A 363 -3.56 -13.24 6.81
C ASP A 363 -3.14 -12.96 5.36
N LEU A 364 -4.06 -13.01 4.41
CA LEU A 364 -3.79 -12.77 3.00
C LEU A 364 -3.91 -11.29 2.60
N PHE A 365 -4.74 -10.52 3.30
CA PHE A 365 -4.96 -9.11 3.02
C PHE A 365 -3.66 -8.32 3.19
N ILE A 366 -3.25 -7.62 2.14
CA ILE A 366 -2.14 -6.68 2.20
C ILE A 366 -2.66 -5.43 2.91
N ASP A 367 -2.57 -5.46 4.25
CA ASP A 367 -2.71 -4.24 5.01
C ASP A 367 -1.52 -3.35 4.69
N SER A 368 -1.84 -2.35 3.88
CA SER A 368 -1.27 -1.02 3.82
C SER A 368 -0.02 -0.79 4.69
N ASN A 369 -0.13 -0.95 6.01
CA ASN A 369 0.84 -0.52 7.01
C ASN A 369 2.10 -1.38 7.19
N LEU A 370 2.03 -2.70 6.98
CA LEU A 370 3.12 -3.62 7.37
C LEU A 370 3.62 -4.48 6.21
N LYS A 371 2.69 -5.13 5.49
CA LYS A 371 3.05 -6.14 4.48
C LYS A 371 3.60 -5.52 3.20
N PHE A 372 3.17 -4.32 2.84
CA PHE A 372 3.67 -3.65 1.63
C PHE A 372 5.17 -3.33 1.70
N VAL A 373 5.68 -2.89 2.86
CA VAL A 373 7.12 -2.65 3.05
C VAL A 373 7.91 -3.97 2.97
N GLU A 374 7.31 -5.08 3.44
CA GLU A 374 7.92 -6.41 3.36
C GLU A 374 7.91 -6.94 1.93
N GLU A 375 6.81 -6.76 1.19
CA GLU A 375 6.71 -7.17 -0.22
C GLU A 375 7.59 -6.33 -1.15
N LEU A 376 7.81 -5.03 -0.88
CA LEU A 376 8.79 -4.22 -1.60
C LEU A 376 10.23 -4.74 -1.44
N GLU A 377 10.52 -5.50 -0.38
CA GLU A 377 11.87 -5.97 -0.07
C GLU A 377 12.20 -7.35 -0.68
N ASP A 378 11.18 -8.10 -1.12
CA ASP A 378 11.26 -9.42 -1.76
C ASP A 378 11.39 -9.36 -3.30
N PHE A 379 11.41 -8.15 -3.89
CA PHE A 379 11.66 -7.90 -5.32
C PHE A 379 13.11 -7.53 -5.65
#